data_AF-A0A8H6EZW5-F1
#
_entry.id   AF-A0A8H6EZW5-F1
#
_cell.length_a   1.000
_cell.length_b   1.000
_cell.length_c   1.000
_cell.angle_alpha   90.00
_cell.angle_beta   90.00
_cell.angle_gamma   90.00
#
_symmetry.space_group_name_H-M   'P 1'
#
loop_
_entity.id
_entity.type
_entity.pdbx_description
1 polymer ?
#
loop_
_entity_poly.entity_id
_entity_poly.type
_entity_poly.pdbx_seq_one_letter_code
_entity_poly.pdbx_strand_id
1 'polypeptide(L)'
;MSTRNYPELHEWLKNPRNKAYWDNDKVEVRSSKLGGLGVFAKTNITPVEDDPESGLLLRISKDAILSGPNSYISNLLYDAHIDGIFALILAFLYEKAQVKNSPWYDYIHSINFHVGSTKDDKRLMLPAALWPDEDRILLQGTDAELMGVIDPQDIEEDYSICLQFAKDNANIVKPPYELTPDENGNTVFAAACFAVSSRAFVIDDFHQLALVPAADLFNHDARGKEDVHFVAIAHVCPFCGRCDECGHDEYGPPDSEAEEYEVVNNDDNKDGKDDEGDDKMDDGKSDDDDNDDEKMEDDDDDQHDIDSLYIEKLDKKFKNEMRKKNKERLEDKEEDESFDVPDGYNLDEILLDPDQCCDIVLQKKVKKGDELLNTYGDLSNAILISKYGFTVKSNPNDTVCLGRQIVELRDGTDGEIVKRLDWWSQTGFSLLKEYKKEKFDMQEDESAEEPDDENSVTADDDSWLLAISIAYPRDLSLDALCLGKLLAASDVEFQKLSASNNKQAFETFVGEKIDSKGKAFLSGICQKRLSSLEGLKSPVYSQFVKGQLHDWRKHMICNILKDEKSILEKTIKHLSA
;
A
#
# COMPACT_ATOMS: atom_id res chain seq x y z
N MET A 1 -8.37 -10.75 -10.52
CA MET A 1 -8.64 -10.18 -11.87
C MET A 1 -7.56 -10.62 -12.86
N SER A 2 -7.65 -10.36 -14.17
CA SER A 2 -6.60 -10.83 -15.11
C SER A 2 -6.33 -9.91 -16.30
N THR A 3 -5.07 -9.82 -16.67
CA THR A 3 -4.59 -9.20 -17.92
C THR A 3 -5.25 -9.90 -19.11
N ARG A 4 -5.88 -9.15 -20.01
CA ARG A 4 -6.60 -9.70 -21.18
C ARG A 4 -5.81 -9.69 -22.46
N ASN A 5 -4.90 -8.74 -22.62
CA ASN A 5 -4.13 -8.56 -23.85
C ASN A 5 -2.64 -8.76 -23.61
N TYR A 6 -2.26 -9.97 -23.21
CA TYR A 6 -0.84 -10.34 -23.07
C TYR A 6 -0.01 -10.03 -24.33
N PRO A 7 -0.49 -10.16 -25.58
CA PRO A 7 0.27 -9.74 -26.76
C PRO A 7 0.72 -8.26 -26.73
N GLU A 8 -0.13 -7.32 -26.30
CA GLU A 8 0.25 -5.90 -26.19
C GLU A 8 1.29 -5.68 -25.08
N LEU A 9 1.09 -6.30 -23.90
CA LEU A 9 2.09 -6.30 -22.83
C LEU A 9 3.41 -6.97 -23.25
N HIS A 10 3.37 -8.00 -24.09
CA HIS A 10 4.56 -8.70 -24.57
C HIS A 10 5.37 -7.88 -25.58
N GLU A 11 4.72 -7.06 -26.40
CA GLU A 11 5.42 -6.06 -27.22
C GLU A 11 5.96 -4.91 -26.36
N TRP A 12 5.24 -4.48 -25.31
CA TRP A 12 5.74 -3.51 -24.33
C TRP A 12 7.02 -4.00 -23.65
N LEU A 13 7.07 -5.26 -23.19
CA LEU A 13 8.25 -5.86 -22.56
C LEU A 13 9.46 -5.99 -23.50
N LYS A 14 9.26 -6.04 -24.83
CA LYS A 14 10.36 -6.15 -25.81
C LYS A 14 10.96 -4.80 -26.20
N ASN A 15 10.28 -3.69 -25.91
CA ASN A 15 10.75 -2.37 -26.30
C ASN A 15 11.90 -1.95 -25.37
N PRO A 16 13.14 -1.75 -25.88
CA PRO A 16 14.30 -1.45 -25.02
C PRO A 16 14.12 -0.18 -24.17
N ARG A 17 13.27 0.76 -24.61
CA ARG A 17 12.94 1.99 -23.86
C ARG A 17 12.27 1.72 -22.52
N ASN A 18 11.63 0.56 -22.38
CA ASN A 18 10.87 0.18 -21.19
C ASN A 18 11.75 -0.55 -20.15
N LYS A 19 13.07 -0.63 -20.37
CA LYS A 19 14.07 -1.14 -19.40
C LYS A 19 13.61 -2.44 -18.72
N ALA A 20 13.23 -3.41 -19.54
CA ALA A 20 12.55 -4.64 -19.12
C ALA A 20 13.26 -5.89 -19.65
N TYR A 21 13.30 -6.92 -18.82
CA TYR A 21 13.74 -8.28 -19.17
C TYR A 21 12.62 -9.27 -18.84
N TRP A 22 12.32 -10.16 -19.78
CA TRP A 22 11.37 -11.26 -19.62
C TRP A 22 11.97 -12.53 -20.21
N ASP A 23 12.10 -13.59 -19.40
CA ASP A 23 12.72 -14.85 -19.82
C ASP A 23 11.80 -15.66 -20.74
N ASN A 24 11.80 -15.26 -22.01
CA ASN A 24 11.06 -15.89 -23.08
C ASN A 24 11.42 -17.37 -23.29
N ASP A 25 12.55 -17.87 -22.80
CA ASP A 25 12.98 -19.26 -22.98
C ASP A 25 12.54 -20.16 -21.81
N LYS A 26 12.59 -19.65 -20.58
CA LYS A 26 12.11 -20.33 -19.35
C LYS A 26 10.59 -20.26 -19.18
N VAL A 27 9.90 -19.17 -19.54
CA VAL A 27 8.46 -18.98 -19.22
C VAL A 27 7.55 -18.61 -20.39
N GLU A 28 6.26 -18.93 -20.24
CA GLU A 28 5.18 -18.60 -21.18
C GLU A 28 3.88 -18.27 -20.43
N VAL A 29 3.04 -17.39 -20.99
CA VAL A 29 1.75 -17.01 -20.40
C VAL A 29 0.62 -17.78 -21.06
N ARG A 30 -0.28 -18.35 -20.25
CA ARG A 30 -1.42 -19.18 -20.69
C ARG A 30 -2.64 -18.93 -19.80
N SER A 31 -3.80 -19.47 -20.18
CA SER A 31 -4.98 -19.45 -19.30
C SER A 31 -4.76 -20.31 -18.05
N SER A 32 -4.99 -19.73 -16.88
CA SER A 32 -4.87 -20.42 -15.59
C SER A 32 -6.13 -21.22 -15.24
N LYS A 33 -5.95 -22.28 -14.42
CA LYS A 33 -7.08 -22.98 -13.76
C LYS A 33 -7.64 -22.23 -12.56
N LEU A 34 -6.87 -21.29 -12.00
CA LEU A 34 -7.31 -20.37 -10.94
C LEU A 34 -8.21 -19.27 -11.51
N GLY A 35 -8.11 -19.01 -12.81
CA GLY A 35 -8.90 -18.04 -13.57
C GLY A 35 -8.00 -17.06 -14.32
N GLY A 36 -8.46 -16.54 -15.46
CA GLY A 36 -7.68 -15.56 -16.21
C GLY A 36 -6.43 -16.13 -16.87
N LEU A 37 -5.31 -15.41 -16.75
CA LEU A 37 -3.98 -15.83 -17.21
C LEU A 37 -3.09 -16.22 -16.03
N GLY A 38 -2.01 -16.93 -16.31
CA GLY A 38 -0.92 -17.23 -15.38
C GLY A 38 0.38 -17.50 -16.14
N VAL A 39 1.50 -17.45 -15.44
CA VAL A 39 2.84 -17.75 -15.97
C VAL A 39 3.16 -19.23 -15.77
N PHE A 40 3.73 -19.89 -16.78
CA PHE A 40 4.04 -21.32 -16.76
C PHE A 40 5.47 -21.58 -17.20
N ALA A 41 6.11 -22.59 -16.61
CA ALA A 41 7.46 -23.00 -17.00
C ALA A 41 7.47 -23.75 -18.36
N LYS A 42 8.22 -23.25 -19.34
CA LYS A 42 8.46 -23.88 -20.66
C LYS A 42 9.42 -25.07 -20.57
N THR A 43 10.29 -25.08 -19.57
CA THR A 43 11.37 -26.04 -19.33
C THR A 43 11.36 -26.50 -17.87
N ASN A 44 12.22 -27.44 -17.49
CA ASN A 44 12.50 -27.64 -16.07
C ASN A 44 13.51 -26.57 -15.65
N ILE A 45 13.21 -25.83 -14.58
CA ILE A 45 14.06 -24.75 -14.07
C ILE A 45 14.53 -25.16 -12.68
N THR A 46 15.80 -24.90 -12.37
CA THR A 46 16.38 -25.14 -11.06
C THR A 46 17.26 -23.94 -10.75
N PRO A 47 16.90 -23.12 -9.76
CA PRO A 47 17.76 -22.01 -9.35
C PRO A 47 19.02 -22.59 -8.69
N VAL A 48 20.11 -21.84 -8.78
CA VAL A 48 21.40 -22.14 -8.17
C VAL A 48 21.52 -21.27 -6.93
N GLU A 49 21.82 -21.87 -5.78
CA GLU A 49 21.76 -21.20 -4.47
C GLU A 49 22.72 -19.98 -4.37
N ASP A 50 23.86 -20.03 -5.05
CA ASP A 50 24.88 -18.96 -5.07
C ASP A 50 24.76 -18.00 -6.27
N ASP A 51 23.70 -18.06 -7.07
CA ASP A 51 23.49 -17.25 -8.28
C ASP A 51 22.02 -16.80 -8.40
N PRO A 52 21.66 -15.58 -7.93
CA PRO A 52 20.29 -15.09 -7.98
C PRO A 52 19.77 -14.88 -9.41
N GLU A 53 20.67 -14.56 -10.36
CA GLU A 53 20.33 -14.37 -11.79
C GLU A 53 19.91 -15.70 -12.45
N SER A 54 20.39 -16.86 -11.96
CA SER A 54 19.95 -18.17 -12.45
C SER A 54 18.43 -18.37 -12.33
N GLY A 55 17.84 -17.83 -11.26
CA GLY A 55 16.42 -17.88 -10.93
C GLY A 55 15.60 -16.75 -11.55
N LEU A 56 16.21 -15.73 -12.17
CA LEU A 56 15.52 -14.56 -12.70
C LEU A 56 14.58 -14.94 -13.86
N LEU A 57 13.36 -14.40 -13.82
CA LEU A 57 12.31 -14.60 -14.83
C LEU A 57 11.76 -13.28 -15.42
N LEU A 58 11.71 -12.23 -14.61
CA LEU A 58 11.30 -10.86 -14.96
C LEU A 58 12.20 -9.89 -14.20
N ARG A 59 12.66 -8.83 -14.86
CA ARG A 59 13.28 -7.65 -14.25
C ARG A 59 12.71 -6.40 -14.92
N ILE A 60 12.25 -5.42 -14.12
CA ILE A 60 11.75 -4.13 -14.58
C ILE A 60 12.51 -3.04 -13.82
N SER A 61 13.12 -2.08 -14.52
CA SER A 61 13.72 -0.91 -13.87
C SER A 61 12.67 -0.08 -13.13
N LYS A 62 13.01 0.47 -11.97
CA LYS A 62 12.13 1.36 -11.19
C LYS A 62 11.65 2.57 -12.00
N ASP A 63 12.44 3.09 -12.95
CA ASP A 63 12.02 4.13 -13.91
C ASP A 63 10.81 3.73 -14.80
N ALA A 64 10.56 2.43 -14.97
CA ALA A 64 9.60 1.87 -15.91
C ALA A 64 8.33 1.31 -15.23
N ILE A 65 8.24 1.35 -13.90
CA ILE A 65 7.01 1.02 -13.16
C ILE A 65 6.06 2.22 -13.15
N LEU A 66 4.76 1.97 -13.07
CA LEU A 66 3.76 3.03 -12.95
C LEU A 66 3.49 3.29 -11.46
N SER A 67 4.06 4.38 -10.94
CA SER A 67 3.91 4.89 -9.57
C SER A 67 3.37 6.32 -9.57
N GLY A 68 3.11 6.90 -8.38
CA GLY A 68 2.88 8.34 -8.24
C GLY A 68 4.05 9.17 -8.81
N PRO A 69 5.29 8.99 -8.30
CA PRO A 69 6.47 9.75 -8.72
C PRO A 69 6.82 9.68 -10.22
N ASN A 70 6.57 8.55 -10.89
CA ASN A 70 6.87 8.38 -12.32
C ASN A 70 5.79 8.97 -13.24
N SER A 71 4.62 9.33 -12.71
CA SER A 71 3.46 9.67 -13.53
C SER A 71 3.51 11.05 -14.18
N TYR A 72 2.75 11.22 -15.26
CA TYR A 72 2.47 12.51 -15.92
C TYR A 72 1.97 13.62 -14.97
N ILE A 73 1.43 13.28 -13.79
CA ILE A 73 0.95 14.24 -12.79
C ILE A 73 1.79 14.29 -11.51
N SER A 74 2.99 13.70 -11.49
CA SER A 74 3.86 13.57 -10.31
C SER A 74 3.96 14.85 -9.45
N ASN A 75 4.32 15.98 -10.07
CA ASN A 75 4.40 17.27 -9.37
C ASN A 75 3.08 17.68 -8.70
N LEU A 76 1.93 17.42 -9.33
CA LEU A 76 0.62 17.78 -8.78
C LEU A 76 0.25 16.89 -7.58
N LEU A 77 0.69 15.63 -7.56
CA LEU A 77 0.53 14.74 -6.41
C LEU A 77 1.37 15.22 -5.23
N TYR A 78 2.62 15.59 -5.50
CA TYR A 78 3.55 16.17 -4.52
C TYR A 78 3.02 17.48 -3.92
N ASP A 79 2.63 18.45 -4.77
CA ASP A 79 2.04 19.74 -4.37
C ASP A 79 0.75 19.58 -3.55
N ALA A 80 -0.01 18.50 -3.77
CA ALA A 80 -1.24 18.19 -3.06
C ALA A 80 -1.02 17.30 -1.80
N HIS A 81 0.22 16.90 -1.52
CA HIS A 81 0.57 15.90 -0.50
C HIS A 81 -0.28 14.63 -0.59
N ILE A 82 -0.46 14.11 -1.81
CA ILE A 82 -1.14 12.84 -2.07
C ILE A 82 -0.11 11.77 -2.40
N ASP A 83 -0.09 10.73 -1.58
CA ASP A 83 0.83 9.61 -1.64
C ASP A 83 0.06 8.27 -1.62
N GLY A 84 0.76 7.17 -1.38
CA GLY A 84 0.22 5.83 -1.17
C GLY A 84 -0.69 5.35 -2.31
N ILE A 85 -1.81 4.74 -1.93
CA ILE A 85 -2.76 4.16 -2.89
C ILE A 85 -3.49 5.23 -3.71
N PHE A 86 -3.73 6.41 -3.14
CA PHE A 86 -4.38 7.52 -3.85
C PHE A 86 -3.50 8.08 -4.96
N ALA A 87 -2.19 8.27 -4.69
CA ALA A 87 -1.23 8.65 -5.71
C ALA A 87 -1.19 7.66 -6.86
N LEU A 88 -1.17 6.35 -6.56
CA LEU A 88 -1.17 5.30 -7.58
C LEU A 88 -2.48 5.27 -8.40
N ILE A 89 -3.64 5.41 -7.76
CA ILE A 89 -4.94 5.46 -8.44
C ILE A 89 -5.01 6.68 -9.37
N LEU A 90 -4.63 7.86 -8.88
CA LEU A 90 -4.62 9.09 -9.68
C LEU A 90 -3.63 8.99 -10.84
N ALA A 91 -2.38 8.58 -10.58
CA ALA A 91 -1.38 8.30 -11.62
C ALA A 91 -1.94 7.39 -12.70
N PHE A 92 -2.54 6.25 -12.32
CA PHE A 92 -3.15 5.31 -13.25
C PHE A 92 -4.27 5.95 -14.10
N LEU A 93 -5.19 6.70 -13.48
CA LEU A 93 -6.32 7.32 -14.18
C LEU A 93 -5.88 8.41 -15.16
N TYR A 94 -4.90 9.24 -14.78
CA TYR A 94 -4.37 10.30 -15.64
C TYR A 94 -3.50 9.74 -16.77
N GLU A 95 -2.64 8.74 -16.52
CA GLU A 95 -1.91 8.02 -17.58
C GLU A 95 -2.86 7.34 -18.58
N LYS A 96 -3.90 6.67 -18.08
CA LYS A 96 -4.94 6.09 -18.93
C LYS A 96 -5.65 7.14 -19.79
N ALA A 97 -5.82 8.36 -19.28
CA ALA A 97 -6.39 9.49 -20.04
C ALA A 97 -5.45 10.05 -21.13
N GLN A 98 -4.13 9.85 -21.02
CA GLN A 98 -3.15 10.21 -22.05
C GLN A 98 -3.20 9.31 -23.29
N VAL A 99 -3.85 8.14 -23.21
CA VAL A 99 -3.94 7.18 -24.31
C VAL A 99 -2.52 6.87 -24.83
N LYS A 100 -2.23 7.00 -26.13
CA LYS A 100 -0.94 6.63 -26.74
C LYS A 100 0.24 7.54 -26.36
N ASN A 101 0.00 8.61 -25.61
CA ASN A 101 1.07 9.45 -25.08
C ASN A 101 1.64 8.90 -23.77
N SER A 102 0.92 8.00 -23.08
CA SER A 102 1.43 7.29 -21.90
C SER A 102 2.50 6.27 -22.30
N PRO A 103 3.66 6.22 -21.61
CA PRO A 103 4.64 5.15 -21.84
C PRO A 103 4.11 3.78 -21.37
N TRP A 104 3.10 3.74 -20.50
CA TRP A 104 2.42 2.53 -20.06
C TRP A 104 1.18 2.17 -20.89
N TYR A 105 0.92 2.83 -22.03
CA TYR A 105 -0.29 2.65 -22.84
C TYR A 105 -0.70 1.19 -23.04
N ASP A 106 0.22 0.36 -23.56
CA ASP A 106 -0.03 -1.05 -23.88
C ASP A 106 -0.25 -1.91 -22.62
N TYR A 107 0.46 -1.61 -21.52
CA TYR A 107 0.23 -2.26 -20.22
C TYR A 107 -1.14 -1.89 -19.64
N ILE A 108 -1.49 -0.60 -19.60
CA ILE A 108 -2.80 -0.10 -19.15
C ILE A 108 -3.93 -0.71 -19.98
N HIS A 109 -3.76 -0.84 -21.31
CA HIS A 109 -4.76 -1.45 -22.20
C HIS A 109 -4.86 -2.97 -22.04
N SER A 110 -3.84 -3.61 -21.48
CA SER A 110 -3.87 -5.04 -21.14
C SER A 110 -4.71 -5.32 -19.88
N ILE A 111 -4.90 -4.34 -18.99
CA ILE A 111 -5.68 -4.46 -17.75
C ILE A 111 -7.20 -4.53 -18.04
N ASN A 112 -7.91 -5.36 -17.29
CA ASN A 112 -9.33 -5.62 -17.50
C ASN A 112 -10.24 -5.13 -16.37
N PHE A 113 -11.19 -4.28 -16.74
CA PHE A 113 -12.24 -3.72 -15.88
C PHE A 113 -13.59 -4.43 -16.01
N HIS A 114 -13.75 -5.45 -16.86
CA HIS A 114 -15.05 -6.02 -17.24
C HIS A 114 -15.21 -7.51 -16.89
N VAL A 115 -16.44 -7.98 -16.65
CA VAL A 115 -16.72 -9.36 -16.20
C VAL A 115 -16.55 -10.38 -17.34
N GLY A 116 -17.21 -10.17 -18.48
CA GLY A 116 -17.18 -11.12 -19.61
C GLY A 116 -15.98 -10.90 -20.52
N SER A 117 -15.30 -11.98 -20.93
CA SER A 117 -14.05 -11.97 -21.72
C SER A 117 -14.18 -11.49 -23.17
N THR A 118 -15.40 -11.24 -23.65
CA THR A 118 -15.67 -10.64 -24.96
C THR A 118 -15.65 -9.11 -24.86
N LYS A 119 -15.42 -8.42 -25.99
CA LYS A 119 -15.49 -6.94 -26.05
C LYS A 119 -16.91 -6.37 -25.88
N ASP A 120 -17.92 -7.23 -25.84
CA ASP A 120 -19.34 -6.85 -25.81
C ASP A 120 -19.96 -6.85 -24.39
N ASP A 121 -19.36 -7.53 -23.41
CA ASP A 121 -19.86 -7.52 -22.02
C ASP A 121 -19.34 -6.29 -21.27
N LYS A 122 -20.16 -5.23 -21.26
CA LYS A 122 -19.87 -3.95 -20.60
C LYS A 122 -20.07 -3.95 -19.09
N ARG A 123 -20.36 -5.09 -18.45
CA ARG A 123 -20.50 -5.14 -16.99
C ARG A 123 -19.13 -5.03 -16.33
N LEU A 124 -18.97 -4.08 -15.42
CA LEU A 124 -17.73 -3.84 -14.69
C LEU A 124 -17.46 -4.92 -13.65
N MET A 125 -16.18 -5.21 -13.41
CA MET A 125 -15.71 -5.93 -12.23
C MET A 125 -15.69 -4.92 -11.08
N LEU A 126 -16.56 -5.13 -10.10
CA LEU A 126 -16.75 -4.25 -8.96
C LEU A 126 -16.31 -4.94 -7.67
N PRO A 127 -15.80 -4.18 -6.67
CA PRO A 127 -15.56 -4.70 -5.33
C PRO A 127 -16.87 -5.17 -4.68
N ALA A 128 -16.76 -5.98 -3.63
CA ALA A 128 -17.92 -6.65 -3.01
C ALA A 128 -18.95 -5.67 -2.42
N ALA A 129 -18.49 -4.52 -1.93
CA ALA A 129 -19.30 -3.39 -1.50
C ALA A 129 -20.32 -2.89 -2.53
N LEU A 130 -19.99 -2.96 -3.82
CA LEU A 130 -20.86 -2.52 -4.94
C LEU A 130 -21.54 -3.69 -5.67
N TRP A 131 -21.60 -4.88 -5.06
CA TRP A 131 -22.41 -5.98 -5.58
C TRP A 131 -23.91 -5.78 -5.32
N PRO A 132 -24.80 -6.43 -6.09
CA PRO A 132 -26.23 -6.40 -5.84
C PRO A 132 -26.57 -6.84 -4.41
N ASP A 133 -27.61 -6.25 -3.82
CA ASP A 133 -28.02 -6.55 -2.44
C ASP A 133 -28.30 -8.04 -2.20
N GLU A 134 -28.83 -8.74 -3.21
CA GLU A 134 -29.05 -10.19 -3.14
C GLU A 134 -27.77 -11.02 -2.99
N ASP A 135 -26.62 -10.47 -3.36
CA ASP A 135 -25.28 -11.05 -3.15
C ASP A 135 -24.70 -10.58 -1.82
N ARG A 136 -24.74 -9.27 -1.51
CA ARG A 136 -24.18 -8.70 -0.28
C ARG A 136 -24.84 -9.25 0.98
N ILE A 137 -26.15 -9.44 0.98
CA ILE A 137 -26.91 -10.01 2.13
C ILE A 137 -26.44 -11.44 2.47
N LEU A 138 -25.90 -12.20 1.51
CA LEU A 138 -25.38 -13.55 1.78
C LEU A 138 -24.07 -13.56 2.58
N LEU A 139 -23.35 -12.43 2.63
CA LEU A 139 -22.14 -12.24 3.43
C LEU A 139 -22.44 -11.66 4.83
N GLN A 140 -23.70 -11.35 5.17
CA GLN A 140 -24.02 -10.82 6.50
C GLN A 140 -23.60 -11.79 7.63
N GLY A 141 -22.93 -11.24 8.63
CA GLY A 141 -22.34 -11.98 9.73
C GLY A 141 -21.15 -12.88 9.34
N THR A 142 -20.53 -12.72 8.17
CA THR A 142 -19.21 -13.31 7.84
C THR A 142 -18.09 -12.38 8.32
N ASP A 143 -16.86 -12.88 8.39
CA ASP A 143 -15.70 -12.03 8.69
C ASP A 143 -15.48 -10.96 7.59
N ALA A 144 -15.92 -11.22 6.35
CA ALA A 144 -15.95 -10.20 5.30
C ALA A 144 -16.91 -9.04 5.62
N GLU A 145 -18.05 -9.28 6.26
CA GLU A 145 -18.92 -8.20 6.75
C GLU A 145 -18.28 -7.46 7.94
N LEU A 146 -17.65 -8.18 8.87
CA LEU A 146 -16.94 -7.56 10.00
C LEU A 146 -15.75 -6.69 9.58
N MET A 147 -15.11 -6.98 8.45
CA MET A 147 -14.00 -6.22 7.87
C MET A 147 -14.44 -5.16 6.86
N GLY A 148 -15.71 -4.72 6.86
CA GLY A 148 -16.20 -3.66 5.97
C GLY A 148 -16.29 -4.01 4.48
N VAL A 149 -15.98 -5.25 4.06
CA VAL A 149 -15.83 -5.64 2.64
C VAL A 149 -17.11 -5.48 1.80
N ILE A 150 -18.27 -5.35 2.45
CA ILE A 150 -19.58 -5.11 1.81
C ILE A 150 -20.11 -3.68 1.99
N ASP A 151 -19.37 -2.81 2.68
CA ASP A 151 -19.72 -1.41 2.92
C ASP A 151 -19.20 -0.51 1.78
N PRO A 152 -20.06 0.28 1.11
CA PRO A 152 -19.62 1.22 0.08
C PRO A 152 -19.01 2.52 0.62
N GLN A 153 -19.07 2.81 1.93
CA GLN A 153 -18.67 4.11 2.47
C GLN A 153 -17.23 4.49 2.09
N ASP A 154 -16.25 3.61 2.32
CA ASP A 154 -14.84 3.83 1.98
C ASP A 154 -14.67 4.24 0.50
N ILE A 155 -15.42 3.60 -0.40
CA ILE A 155 -15.37 3.88 -1.85
C ILE A 155 -15.98 5.26 -2.18
N GLU A 156 -17.02 5.68 -1.46
CA GLU A 156 -17.64 7.00 -1.61
C GLU A 156 -16.72 8.12 -1.08
N GLU A 157 -15.95 7.84 -0.03
CA GLU A 157 -14.94 8.74 0.55
C GLU A 157 -13.69 8.83 -0.36
N ASP A 158 -13.11 7.70 -0.77
CA ASP A 158 -12.03 7.60 -1.77
C ASP A 158 -12.36 8.39 -3.05
N TYR A 159 -13.58 8.21 -3.55
CA TYR A 159 -14.05 8.89 -4.75
C TYR A 159 -14.16 10.39 -4.52
N SER A 160 -14.60 10.82 -3.35
CA SER A 160 -14.72 12.24 -3.00
C SER A 160 -13.35 12.93 -2.91
N ILE A 161 -12.34 12.26 -2.34
CA ILE A 161 -10.94 12.71 -2.29
C ILE A 161 -10.39 12.88 -3.72
N CYS A 162 -10.44 11.82 -4.54
CA CYS A 162 -9.91 11.84 -5.90
C CYS A 162 -10.65 12.84 -6.82
N LEU A 163 -11.96 12.99 -6.64
CA LEU A 163 -12.78 13.96 -7.37
C LEU A 163 -12.46 15.40 -6.93
N GLN A 164 -12.05 15.62 -5.68
CA GLN A 164 -11.62 16.95 -5.21
C GLN A 164 -10.29 17.35 -5.83
N PHE A 165 -9.27 16.47 -5.76
CA PHE A 165 -7.99 16.66 -6.46
C PHE A 165 -8.18 16.99 -7.96
N ALA A 166 -9.08 16.27 -8.64
CA ALA A 166 -9.37 16.50 -10.04
C ALA A 166 -10.04 17.86 -10.33
N LYS A 167 -10.84 18.42 -9.40
CA LYS A 167 -11.41 19.77 -9.56
C LYS A 167 -10.34 20.84 -9.38
N ASP A 168 -9.51 20.70 -8.34
CA ASP A 168 -8.53 21.72 -7.96
C ASP A 168 -7.42 21.87 -9.01
N ASN A 169 -7.14 20.80 -9.76
CA ASN A 169 -6.17 20.78 -10.85
C ASN A 169 -6.77 20.91 -12.26
N ALA A 170 -8.09 21.10 -12.40
CA ALA A 170 -8.80 21.06 -13.69
C ALA A 170 -8.37 22.16 -14.70
N ASN A 171 -7.76 23.23 -14.20
CA ASN A 171 -7.16 24.35 -14.94
C ASN A 171 -5.75 24.03 -15.49
N ILE A 172 -5.04 23.08 -14.90
CA ILE A 172 -3.69 22.64 -15.31
C ILE A 172 -3.81 21.41 -16.23
N VAL A 173 -4.59 20.41 -15.79
CA VAL A 173 -4.77 19.14 -16.48
C VAL A 173 -6.25 18.79 -16.56
N LYS A 174 -6.69 18.25 -17.70
CA LYS A 174 -8.07 17.82 -17.87
C LYS A 174 -8.37 16.58 -17.00
N PRO A 175 -9.44 16.58 -16.19
CA PRO A 175 -9.85 15.41 -15.43
C PRO A 175 -10.11 14.16 -16.29
N PRO A 176 -9.70 12.95 -15.84
CA PRO A 176 -10.11 11.68 -16.40
C PRO A 176 -11.62 11.48 -16.39
N TYR A 177 -12.13 10.61 -17.25
CA TYR A 177 -13.56 10.29 -17.31
C TYR A 177 -14.09 9.68 -16.01
N GLU A 178 -13.25 8.92 -15.32
CA GLU A 178 -13.56 8.33 -14.03
C GLU A 178 -13.77 9.37 -12.91
N LEU A 179 -13.26 10.59 -13.08
CA LEU A 179 -13.31 11.68 -12.09
C LEU A 179 -14.20 12.83 -12.57
N THR A 180 -15.32 12.51 -13.23
CA THR A 180 -16.39 13.47 -13.56
C THR A 180 -17.62 13.27 -12.67
N PRO A 181 -18.38 14.35 -12.34
CA PRO A 181 -19.58 14.24 -11.50
C PRO A 181 -20.80 13.63 -12.24
N ASP A 182 -20.56 12.71 -13.18
CA ASP A 182 -21.60 11.99 -13.92
C ASP A 182 -22.21 10.87 -13.06
N GLU A 183 -23.47 10.48 -13.34
CA GLU A 183 -24.23 9.49 -12.55
C GLU A 183 -23.54 8.12 -12.38
N ASN A 184 -22.60 7.78 -13.26
CA ASN A 184 -21.84 6.52 -13.22
C ASN A 184 -20.37 6.69 -12.77
N GLY A 185 -19.89 7.91 -12.50
CA GLY A 185 -18.48 8.21 -12.24
C GLY A 185 -17.88 7.34 -11.15
N ASN A 186 -18.51 7.34 -9.96
CA ASN A 186 -18.14 6.49 -8.81
C ASN A 186 -18.04 4.99 -9.20
N THR A 187 -19.01 4.44 -9.94
CA THR A 187 -18.99 3.02 -10.32
C THR A 187 -17.83 2.67 -11.27
N VAL A 188 -17.45 3.57 -12.17
CA VAL A 188 -16.29 3.36 -13.06
C VAL A 188 -14.97 3.57 -12.31
N PHE A 189 -14.91 4.57 -11.42
CA PHE A 189 -13.79 4.80 -10.50
C PHE A 189 -13.55 3.57 -9.62
N ALA A 190 -14.56 3.04 -8.94
CA ALA A 190 -14.45 1.86 -8.08
C ALA A 190 -13.98 0.61 -8.84
N ALA A 191 -14.39 0.45 -10.11
CA ALA A 191 -13.86 -0.61 -10.98
C ALA A 191 -12.38 -0.40 -11.35
N ALA A 192 -11.94 0.85 -11.47
CA ALA A 192 -10.55 1.20 -11.69
C ALA A 192 -9.69 0.97 -10.43
N CYS A 193 -10.12 1.47 -9.27
CA CYS A 193 -9.44 1.24 -7.98
C CYS A 193 -9.28 -0.26 -7.71
N PHE A 194 -10.36 -1.04 -7.84
CA PHE A 194 -10.30 -2.50 -7.66
C PHE A 194 -9.33 -3.20 -8.65
N ALA A 195 -9.20 -2.69 -9.87
CA ALA A 195 -8.23 -3.21 -10.83
C ALA A 195 -6.77 -2.80 -10.53
N VAL A 196 -6.55 -1.61 -9.92
CA VAL A 196 -5.23 -1.12 -9.47
C VAL A 196 -4.80 -1.84 -8.18
N SER A 197 -5.63 -1.80 -7.13
CA SER A 197 -5.32 -2.40 -5.82
C SER A 197 -5.15 -3.92 -5.86
N SER A 198 -5.68 -4.60 -6.88
CA SER A 198 -5.45 -6.03 -7.11
C SER A 198 -4.14 -6.38 -7.81
N ARG A 199 -3.30 -5.38 -8.10
CA ARG A 199 -2.05 -5.47 -8.89
C ARG A 199 -0.89 -4.64 -8.34
N ALA A 200 -1.15 -3.75 -7.38
CA ALA A 200 -0.15 -2.91 -6.78
C ALA A 200 0.85 -3.75 -5.96
N PHE A 201 2.13 -3.39 -6.07
CA PHE A 201 3.23 -3.91 -5.25
C PHE A 201 3.75 -2.77 -4.38
N VAL A 202 4.15 -3.09 -3.15
CA VAL A 202 5.03 -2.23 -2.35
C VAL A 202 6.42 -2.31 -2.97
N ILE A 203 7.06 -1.16 -3.19
CA ILE A 203 8.31 -1.05 -3.94
C ILE A 203 9.46 -0.62 -3.03
N ASP A 204 9.40 0.63 -2.56
CA ASP A 204 10.44 1.31 -1.78
C ASP A 204 9.89 2.60 -1.15
N ASP A 205 10.69 3.24 -0.30
CA ASP A 205 10.31 4.43 0.46
C ASP A 205 9.97 5.67 -0.40
N PHE A 206 10.30 5.67 -1.71
CA PHE A 206 10.04 6.77 -2.65
C PHE A 206 8.84 6.50 -3.56
N HIS A 207 8.80 5.34 -4.22
CA HIS A 207 7.72 4.93 -5.12
C HIS A 207 6.49 4.46 -4.34
N GLN A 208 6.67 4.01 -3.09
CA GLN A 208 5.67 3.42 -2.21
C GLN A 208 4.91 2.26 -2.87
N LEU A 209 3.79 2.56 -3.53
CA LEU A 209 2.97 1.62 -4.28
C LEU A 209 3.08 1.86 -5.79
N ALA A 210 3.35 0.80 -6.55
CA ALA A 210 3.37 0.85 -8.01
C ALA A 210 2.70 -0.34 -8.68
N LEU A 211 2.26 -0.14 -9.92
CA LEU A 211 1.96 -1.22 -10.85
C LEU A 211 3.25 -1.60 -11.60
N VAL A 212 3.71 -2.83 -11.37
CA VAL A 212 4.91 -3.40 -12.03
C VAL A 212 4.47 -4.26 -13.22
N PRO A 213 4.72 -3.83 -14.47
CA PRO A 213 4.24 -4.54 -15.66
C PRO A 213 4.71 -5.99 -15.70
N ALA A 214 3.78 -6.91 -15.94
CA ALA A 214 3.96 -8.37 -16.00
C ALA A 214 4.31 -9.09 -14.68
N ALA A 215 4.68 -8.40 -13.60
CA ALA A 215 4.77 -9.01 -12.27
C ALA A 215 3.37 -9.44 -11.78
N ASP A 216 2.35 -8.66 -12.15
CA ASP A 216 0.93 -8.91 -11.90
C ASP A 216 0.30 -10.11 -12.67
N LEU A 217 1.12 -10.88 -13.40
CA LEU A 217 0.72 -12.13 -14.07
C LEU A 217 0.96 -13.39 -13.22
N PHE A 218 1.76 -13.30 -12.17
CA PHE A 218 2.07 -14.43 -11.29
C PHE A 218 0.98 -14.59 -10.22
N ASN A 219 0.16 -15.64 -10.35
CA ASN A 219 -0.99 -15.88 -9.47
C ASN A 219 -0.57 -16.28 -8.04
N HIS A 220 -1.47 -16.08 -7.08
CA HIS A 220 -1.23 -16.38 -5.66
C HIS A 220 -1.31 -17.87 -5.27
N ASP A 221 -0.37 -18.36 -4.45
CA ASP A 221 -0.57 -19.54 -3.60
C ASP A 221 -0.77 -19.18 -2.12
N ALA A 222 -2.01 -19.35 -1.64
CA ALA A 222 -2.36 -19.19 -0.21
C ALA A 222 -1.94 -20.40 0.66
N ARG A 223 -0.79 -21.04 0.42
CA ARG A 223 -0.32 -22.20 1.22
C ARG A 223 1.16 -22.12 1.57
N GLY A 224 1.78 -20.95 1.43
CA GLY A 224 3.20 -20.74 1.70
C GLY A 224 4.10 -21.59 0.80
N LYS A 225 3.68 -21.85 -0.46
CA LYS A 225 4.45 -22.66 -1.43
C LYS A 225 4.61 -21.92 -2.75
N GLU A 226 4.91 -20.64 -2.68
CA GLU A 226 5.33 -19.83 -3.82
C GLU A 226 6.47 -20.50 -4.61
N ASP A 227 6.36 -20.46 -5.93
CA ASP A 227 7.41 -20.86 -6.87
C ASP A 227 8.37 -19.72 -7.14
N VAL A 228 7.87 -18.49 -7.10
CA VAL A 228 8.59 -17.24 -7.36
C VAL A 228 8.33 -16.24 -6.25
N HIS A 229 9.20 -15.25 -6.11
CA HIS A 229 9.08 -14.15 -5.16
C HIS A 229 9.36 -12.83 -5.86
N PHE A 230 8.73 -11.75 -5.40
CA PHE A 230 9.00 -10.38 -5.86
C PHE A 230 10.12 -9.75 -5.04
N VAL A 231 11.13 -9.17 -5.69
CA VAL A 231 12.31 -8.59 -5.02
C VAL A 231 12.54 -7.17 -5.52
N ALA A 232 12.70 -6.23 -4.59
CA ALA A 232 13.15 -4.86 -4.82
C ALA A 232 13.90 -4.37 -3.56
N ILE A 233 14.83 -3.43 -3.72
CA ILE A 233 15.41 -2.72 -2.56
C ILE A 233 14.38 -1.73 -2.05
N ALA A 234 13.90 -1.94 -0.82
CA ALA A 234 12.88 -1.09 -0.20
C ALA A 234 13.47 0.21 0.40
N HIS A 235 14.65 0.13 1.02
CA HIS A 235 15.26 1.28 1.68
C HIS A 235 16.02 2.17 0.70
N VAL A 236 15.44 3.34 0.43
CA VAL A 236 15.96 4.37 -0.49
C VAL A 236 15.64 5.75 0.07
N CYS A 237 16.27 6.80 -0.44
CA CYS A 237 15.88 8.16 -0.08
C CYS A 237 14.40 8.42 -0.49
N PRO A 238 13.49 8.75 0.44
CA PRO A 238 12.06 8.94 0.16
C PRO A 238 11.76 10.18 -0.70
N PHE A 239 12.78 11.00 -1.01
CA PHE A 239 12.64 12.20 -1.84
C PHE A 239 13.18 12.05 -3.26
N CYS A 240 14.04 11.06 -3.54
CA CYS A 240 14.65 10.91 -4.86
C CYS A 240 14.93 9.47 -5.32
N GLY A 241 14.52 8.45 -4.55
CA GLY A 241 14.61 7.03 -4.92
C GLY A 241 16.03 6.45 -4.94
N ARG A 242 17.05 7.21 -4.55
CA ARG A 242 18.45 6.76 -4.53
C ARG A 242 18.72 5.77 -3.39
N CYS A 243 19.48 4.72 -3.70
CA CYS A 243 19.97 3.75 -2.72
C CYS A 243 21.34 4.16 -2.13
N ASP A 244 22.01 5.14 -2.73
CA ASP A 244 23.30 5.70 -2.31
C ASP A 244 23.14 7.03 -1.55
N GLU A 245 24.20 7.46 -0.85
CA GLU A 245 24.24 8.71 -0.08
C GLU A 245 23.76 9.90 -0.93
N CYS A 246 22.73 10.59 -0.44
CA CYS A 246 22.17 11.76 -1.11
C CYS A 246 22.08 12.94 -0.13
N GLY A 247 22.01 14.17 -0.66
CA GLY A 247 21.97 15.36 0.18
C GLY A 247 20.73 15.47 1.08
N HIS A 248 19.63 14.76 0.77
CA HIS A 248 18.38 14.93 1.50
C HIS A 248 18.42 14.40 2.94
N ASP A 249 19.36 13.50 3.27
CA ASP A 249 19.57 13.01 4.65
C ASP A 249 20.14 14.12 5.56
N GLU A 250 20.82 15.12 4.99
CA GLU A 250 21.42 16.26 5.70
C GLU A 250 20.61 17.55 5.54
N TYR A 251 20.04 17.79 4.34
CA TYR A 251 19.41 19.07 3.96
C TYR A 251 17.87 19.01 3.86
N GLY A 252 17.25 17.83 3.98
CA GLY A 252 15.79 17.67 3.84
C GLY A 252 15.31 17.53 2.38
N PRO A 253 13.98 17.66 2.12
CA PRO A 253 13.41 17.55 0.77
C PRO A 253 13.97 18.59 -0.23
N PRO A 254 13.80 18.40 -1.55
CA PRO A 254 14.32 19.32 -2.58
C PRO A 254 13.89 20.78 -2.43
N ASP A 255 12.72 21.03 -1.81
CA ASP A 255 12.17 22.38 -1.58
C ASP A 255 12.40 22.90 -0.15
N SER A 256 13.18 22.22 0.70
CA SER A 256 13.70 22.84 1.92
C SER A 256 14.89 23.76 1.62
N GLU A 257 14.65 24.76 0.77
CA GLU A 257 15.29 26.06 0.97
C GLU A 257 14.77 26.60 2.31
N ALA A 258 15.42 26.14 3.38
CA ALA A 258 15.43 26.87 4.63
C ALA A 258 16.03 28.24 4.31
N GLU A 259 15.17 29.25 4.14
CA GLU A 259 15.59 30.64 4.31
C GLU A 259 16.14 30.75 5.74
N GLU A 260 17.47 30.57 5.87
CA GLU A 260 18.23 30.98 7.04
C GLU A 260 18.10 32.49 7.16
N TYR A 261 16.97 32.93 7.73
CA TYR A 261 16.90 34.21 8.40
C TYR A 261 17.93 34.13 9.52
N GLU A 262 19.15 34.64 9.28
CA GLU A 262 20.06 34.98 10.35
C GLU A 262 19.27 35.89 11.31
N VAL A 263 18.88 35.33 12.46
CA VAL A 263 18.33 36.10 13.56
C VAL A 263 19.50 36.88 14.16
N VAL A 264 19.84 37.97 13.50
CA VAL A 264 20.72 39.01 14.02
C VAL A 264 20.05 39.50 15.29
N ASN A 265 20.53 39.02 16.44
CA ASN A 265 20.14 39.48 17.75
C ASN A 265 20.61 40.93 17.92
N ASN A 266 19.83 41.87 17.39
CA ASN A 266 19.96 43.29 17.67
C ASN A 266 19.50 43.55 19.11
N ASP A 267 20.38 43.19 20.05
CA ASP A 267 20.25 43.49 21.47
C ASP A 267 20.59 44.97 21.71
N ASP A 268 19.75 45.83 21.13
CA ASP A 268 19.90 47.29 21.08
C ASP A 268 19.46 47.93 22.42
N ASN A 269 20.09 47.49 23.51
CA ASN A 269 19.86 48.01 24.86
C ASN A 269 20.57 49.36 25.01
N LYS A 270 19.82 50.44 24.78
CA LYS A 270 20.30 51.81 24.98
C LYS A 270 20.58 52.09 26.44
N ASP A 271 21.87 52.27 26.75
CA ASP A 271 22.34 52.78 28.02
C ASP A 271 21.80 54.17 28.35
N GLY A 272 21.65 54.43 29.66
CA GLY A 272 21.22 55.71 30.15
C GLY A 272 21.14 55.83 31.65
N LYS A 273 22.29 55.76 32.36
CA LYS A 273 22.89 56.95 33.02
C LYS A 273 23.89 56.70 34.16
N ASP A 274 24.76 57.71 34.28
CA ASP A 274 25.47 58.21 35.46
C ASP A 274 26.70 57.44 36.00
N ASP A 275 27.86 57.92 35.51
CA ASP A 275 29.18 57.95 36.17
C ASP A 275 29.12 58.20 37.70
N GLU A 276 29.86 57.42 38.48
CA GLU A 276 30.79 57.92 39.51
C GLU A 276 31.90 56.87 39.80
N GLY A 277 33.17 57.26 39.65
CA GLY A 277 34.20 56.83 40.62
C GLY A 277 35.31 55.84 40.20
N ASP A 278 36.41 56.43 39.73
CA ASP A 278 37.79 56.23 40.24
C ASP A 278 38.75 55.20 39.58
N ASP A 279 40.03 55.58 39.64
CA ASP A 279 41.28 54.87 39.33
C ASP A 279 41.45 54.15 37.96
N LYS A 280 42.55 54.28 37.20
CA LYS A 280 43.70 55.19 37.03
C LYS A 280 44.73 54.42 36.17
N MET A 281 45.37 55.14 35.24
CA MET A 281 46.75 54.93 34.74
C MET A 281 47.08 53.91 33.64
N ASP A 282 48.10 54.33 32.88
CA ASP A 282 49.02 53.62 31.97
C ASP A 282 48.52 53.12 30.61
N ASP A 283 49.28 53.24 29.52
CA ASP A 283 50.11 54.33 28.93
C ASP A 283 50.72 53.78 27.62
N GLY A 284 50.89 54.61 26.58
CA GLY A 284 51.42 54.18 25.25
C GLY A 284 50.35 54.25 24.15
N LYS A 285 50.33 55.18 23.17
CA LYS A 285 51.43 55.81 22.38
C LYS A 285 52.32 54.74 21.71
N SER A 286 52.57 54.78 20.39
CA SER A 286 52.54 55.93 19.46
C SER A 286 52.71 55.48 17.99
N ASP A 287 52.12 56.24 17.05
CA ASP A 287 52.66 56.61 15.71
C ASP A 287 52.93 55.46 14.69
N ASP A 288 53.10 55.62 13.35
CA ASP A 288 52.83 56.61 12.27
C ASP A 288 53.18 55.85 10.94
N ASP A 289 52.68 56.09 9.72
CA ASP A 289 51.69 57.01 9.09
C ASP A 289 51.19 56.34 7.75
N ASP A 290 50.42 57.07 6.93
CA ASP A 290 50.17 56.92 5.47
C ASP A 290 49.23 55.80 4.94
N ASN A 291 48.00 56.10 4.47
CA ASN A 291 47.55 56.96 3.34
C ASN A 291 47.71 56.32 1.94
N ASP A 292 46.58 56.02 1.29
CA ASP A 292 46.31 56.61 -0.03
C ASP A 292 44.79 56.83 -0.21
N ASP A 293 44.43 57.97 -0.78
CA ASP A 293 43.05 58.40 -1.01
C ASP A 293 42.40 57.63 -2.18
N GLU A 294 41.09 57.36 -2.11
CA GLU A 294 40.16 57.91 -3.12
C GLU A 294 38.71 57.93 -2.59
N LYS A 295 37.90 58.85 -3.12
CA LYS A 295 36.72 59.39 -2.42
C LYS A 295 35.44 58.65 -2.74
N MET A 296 34.58 58.55 -1.72
CA MET A 296 33.14 58.44 -1.90
C MET A 296 32.62 59.70 -2.62
N GLU A 297 31.90 59.52 -3.72
CA GLU A 297 30.83 60.45 -4.11
C GLU A 297 29.52 59.66 -3.94
N ASP A 298 28.67 60.13 -3.02
CA ASP A 298 27.27 59.74 -2.97
C ASP A 298 26.60 60.23 -4.27
N ASP A 299 25.80 59.39 -4.93
CA ASP A 299 24.77 59.84 -5.88
C ASP A 299 23.60 58.84 -5.90
N ASP A 300 22.55 59.25 -5.19
CA ASP A 300 21.11 59.05 -5.39
C ASP A 300 20.50 57.68 -5.79
N ASP A 301 19.52 57.31 -4.96
CA ASP A 301 18.46 56.32 -5.16
C ASP A 301 17.53 56.70 -6.34
N ASP A 302 17.84 56.19 -7.54
CA ASP A 302 17.07 56.49 -8.75
C ASP A 302 16.17 55.29 -9.15
N GLN A 303 14.92 55.34 -8.69
CA GLN A 303 13.89 54.35 -8.97
C GLN A 303 13.53 54.31 -10.47
N HIS A 304 14.13 53.40 -11.22
CA HIS A 304 13.84 53.23 -12.65
C HIS A 304 12.48 52.56 -12.91
N ASP A 305 11.50 53.38 -13.30
CA ASP A 305 10.25 52.94 -13.94
C ASP A 305 10.54 52.04 -15.17
N ILE A 306 9.86 50.88 -15.22
CA ILE A 306 10.00 49.91 -16.32
C ILE A 306 9.22 50.39 -17.55
N ASP A 307 9.80 51.31 -18.31
CA ASP A 307 9.24 51.74 -19.60
C ASP A 307 9.42 50.66 -20.70
N SER A 308 8.50 50.64 -21.66
CA SER A 308 8.46 49.70 -22.79
C SER A 308 9.75 49.67 -23.60
N LEU A 309 10.53 50.75 -23.62
CA LEU A 309 11.84 50.83 -24.28
C LEU A 309 12.92 49.95 -23.62
N TYR A 310 12.77 49.59 -22.34
CA TYR A 310 13.67 48.65 -21.66
C TYR A 310 13.31 47.20 -22.01
N ILE A 311 12.01 46.88 -22.03
CA ILE A 311 11.49 45.57 -22.45
C ILE A 311 11.84 45.30 -23.93
N GLU A 312 11.72 46.29 -24.82
CA GLU A 312 12.07 46.13 -26.24
C GLU A 312 13.58 45.90 -26.46
N LYS A 313 14.44 46.43 -25.57
CA LYS A 313 15.89 46.14 -25.58
C LYS A 313 16.19 44.71 -25.13
N LEU A 314 15.55 44.23 -24.07
CA LEU A 314 15.66 42.83 -23.60
C LEU A 314 15.17 41.84 -24.68
N ASP A 315 14.02 42.11 -25.29
CA ASP A 315 13.42 41.26 -26.31
C ASP A 315 14.26 41.23 -27.62
N LYS A 316 14.92 42.33 -27.98
CA LYS A 316 15.96 42.35 -29.05
C LYS A 316 17.21 41.55 -28.68
N LYS A 317 17.62 41.55 -27.41
CA LYS A 317 18.77 40.77 -26.90
C LYS A 317 18.46 39.26 -27.00
N PHE A 318 17.30 38.84 -26.47
CA PHE A 318 16.79 37.47 -26.52
C PHE A 318 16.62 36.96 -27.97
N LYS A 319 16.07 37.78 -28.86
CA LYS A 319 15.91 37.43 -30.29
C LYS A 319 17.24 37.31 -31.03
N ASN A 320 18.28 38.03 -30.63
CA ASN A 320 19.62 37.88 -31.20
C ASN A 320 20.35 36.64 -30.67
N GLU A 321 20.19 36.28 -29.39
CA GLU A 321 20.75 35.04 -28.83
C GLU A 321 20.07 33.79 -29.42
N MET A 322 18.74 33.80 -29.55
CA MET A 322 17.99 32.76 -30.27
C MET A 322 18.40 32.65 -31.75
N ARG A 323 18.74 33.75 -32.41
CA ARG A 323 19.29 33.74 -33.78
C ARG A 323 20.72 33.20 -33.85
N LYS A 324 21.53 33.41 -32.82
CA LYS A 324 22.88 32.83 -32.72
C LYS A 324 22.81 31.32 -32.53
N LYS A 325 22.05 30.84 -31.53
CA LYS A 325 21.79 29.41 -31.30
C LYS A 325 21.17 28.72 -32.53
N ASN A 326 20.24 29.37 -33.24
CA ASN A 326 19.68 28.79 -34.46
C ASN A 326 20.64 28.82 -35.66
N LYS A 327 21.62 29.74 -35.72
CA LYS A 327 22.64 29.73 -36.78
C LYS A 327 23.68 28.63 -36.54
N GLU A 328 24.13 28.48 -35.29
CA GLU A 328 25.00 27.37 -34.87
C GLU A 328 24.32 26.01 -35.09
N ARG A 329 22.99 25.92 -34.93
CA ARG A 329 22.18 24.72 -35.20
C ARG A 329 21.85 24.47 -36.69
N LEU A 330 22.23 25.38 -37.60
CA LEU A 330 21.92 25.31 -39.03
C LEU A 330 23.17 25.09 -39.92
N GLU A 331 24.37 25.05 -39.35
CA GLU A 331 25.62 24.83 -40.11
C GLU A 331 26.06 23.34 -40.13
N ASP A 332 25.39 22.45 -39.40
CA ASP A 332 25.70 21.00 -39.28
C ASP A 332 24.70 20.06 -40.01
N LYS A 333 24.03 20.50 -41.08
CA LYS A 333 23.09 19.63 -41.86
C LYS A 333 23.07 19.86 -43.37
N GLU A 334 24.18 19.57 -44.05
CA GLU A 334 24.15 19.11 -45.46
C GLU A 334 25.30 18.12 -45.73
N GLU A 335 25.08 16.83 -45.51
CA GLU A 335 25.73 15.75 -46.30
C GLU A 335 24.90 14.45 -46.20
N ASP A 336 24.68 13.80 -47.35
CA ASP A 336 23.96 12.51 -47.45
C ASP A 336 24.89 11.38 -46.99
N GLU A 337 24.68 10.85 -45.78
CA GLU A 337 25.28 9.57 -45.39
C GLU A 337 24.22 8.47 -45.23
N SER A 338 24.53 7.30 -45.77
CA SER A 338 23.81 6.06 -45.51
C SER A 338 23.73 5.81 -44.00
N PHE A 339 22.61 5.24 -43.55
CA PHE A 339 22.41 4.86 -42.16
C PHE A 339 23.30 3.65 -41.78
N ASP A 340 24.59 3.89 -41.61
CA ASP A 340 25.51 2.97 -40.95
C ASP A 340 25.15 2.94 -39.46
N VAL A 341 24.74 1.76 -39.00
CA VAL A 341 24.45 1.50 -37.59
C VAL A 341 25.78 1.62 -36.83
N PRO A 342 25.89 2.49 -35.81
CA PRO A 342 27.11 2.56 -34.99
C PRO A 342 27.37 1.20 -34.32
N ASP A 343 28.48 0.58 -34.70
CA ASP A 343 28.90 -0.72 -34.17
C ASP A 343 29.44 -0.52 -32.74
N GLY A 344 28.62 -0.85 -31.75
CA GLY A 344 28.91 -0.60 -30.34
C GLY A 344 27.68 -0.23 -29.53
N TYR A 345 26.75 -1.17 -29.36
CA TYR A 345 25.81 -1.10 -28.23
C TYR A 345 26.62 -1.04 -26.94
N ASN A 346 26.37 -0.04 -26.08
CA ASN A 346 26.96 -0.06 -24.75
C ASN A 346 26.30 -1.19 -23.96
N LEU A 347 27.05 -2.25 -23.67
CA LEU A 347 26.52 -3.43 -22.99
C LEU A 347 26.05 -3.08 -21.57
N ASP A 348 26.62 -2.02 -20.99
CA ASP A 348 26.28 -1.49 -19.67
C ASP A 348 24.92 -0.78 -19.65
N GLU A 349 24.36 -0.35 -20.81
CA GLU A 349 22.96 0.12 -20.89
C GLU A 349 21.93 -1.03 -20.99
N ILE A 350 22.40 -2.24 -21.25
CA ILE A 350 21.58 -3.47 -21.35
C ILE A 350 21.60 -4.24 -20.02
N LEU A 351 22.66 -4.09 -19.24
CA LEU A 351 22.76 -4.60 -17.87
C LEU A 351 22.01 -3.69 -16.90
N LEU A 352 20.71 -3.94 -16.78
CA LEU A 352 19.87 -3.32 -15.75
C LEU A 352 20.45 -3.64 -14.36
N ASP A 353 20.84 -2.60 -13.64
CA ASP A 353 21.30 -2.67 -12.25
C ASP A 353 20.20 -3.29 -11.37
N PRO A 354 20.44 -4.47 -10.74
CA PRO A 354 19.46 -5.12 -9.88
C PRO A 354 18.95 -4.22 -8.77
N ASP A 355 19.81 -3.35 -8.23
CA ASP A 355 19.49 -2.49 -7.08
C ASP A 355 18.48 -1.38 -7.46
N GLN A 356 18.41 -1.04 -8.76
CA GLN A 356 17.45 -0.10 -9.36
C GLN A 356 16.27 -0.78 -10.05
N CYS A 357 15.97 -2.04 -9.69
CA CYS A 357 14.97 -2.87 -10.34
C CYS A 357 13.94 -3.50 -9.39
N CYS A 358 12.88 -4.01 -10.01
CA CYS A 358 11.87 -4.89 -9.45
C CYS A 358 11.94 -6.24 -10.20
N ASP A 359 12.25 -7.31 -9.48
CA ASP A 359 12.51 -8.64 -10.03
C ASP A 359 11.45 -9.66 -9.63
N ILE A 360 11.25 -10.68 -10.47
CA ILE A 360 10.59 -11.94 -10.08
C ILE A 360 11.61 -13.07 -10.19
N VAL A 361 11.95 -13.66 -9.03
CA VAL A 361 13.01 -14.67 -8.90
C VAL A 361 12.42 -16.00 -8.40
N LEU A 362 12.80 -17.09 -9.06
CA LEU A 362 12.37 -18.45 -8.76
C LEU A 362 12.97 -18.97 -7.44
N GLN A 363 12.12 -19.30 -6.47
CA GLN A 363 12.49 -19.75 -5.12
C GLN A 363 12.79 -21.25 -5.03
N LYS A 364 12.26 -22.06 -5.95
CA LYS A 364 12.42 -23.52 -5.93
C LYS A 364 12.43 -24.14 -7.31
N LYS A 365 12.98 -25.35 -7.41
CA LYS A 365 12.95 -26.12 -8.66
C LYS A 365 11.51 -26.39 -9.12
N VAL A 366 11.23 -26.12 -10.39
CA VAL A 366 9.92 -26.31 -11.04
C VAL A 366 10.06 -27.14 -12.32
N LYS A 367 8.98 -27.81 -12.72
CA LYS A 367 8.96 -28.65 -13.90
C LYS A 367 8.28 -27.94 -15.06
N LYS A 368 8.62 -28.36 -16.27
CA LYS A 368 7.91 -27.96 -17.48
C LYS A 368 6.41 -28.19 -17.34
N GLY A 369 5.63 -27.12 -17.51
CA GLY A 369 4.18 -27.11 -17.45
C GLY A 369 3.58 -26.84 -16.07
N ASP A 370 4.40 -26.66 -15.03
CA ASP A 370 3.93 -26.12 -13.75
C ASP A 370 3.55 -24.63 -13.94
N GLU A 371 2.47 -24.20 -13.27
CA GLU A 371 2.11 -22.78 -13.14
C GLU A 371 2.97 -22.18 -12.03
N LEU A 372 3.55 -21.01 -12.25
CA LEU A 372 4.46 -20.36 -11.31
C LEU A 372 3.67 -19.38 -10.45
N LEU A 373 3.58 -19.68 -9.16
CA LEU A 373 2.78 -18.91 -8.21
C LEU A 373 3.68 -18.03 -7.32
N ASN A 374 3.21 -16.81 -7.05
CA ASN A 374 3.79 -15.88 -6.06
C ASN A 374 3.02 -16.00 -4.72
N THR A 375 3.52 -15.41 -3.63
CA THR A 375 2.66 -15.06 -2.48
C THR A 375 2.16 -13.61 -2.60
N TYR A 376 0.97 -13.35 -2.06
CA TYR A 376 0.43 -11.98 -1.86
C TYR A 376 0.39 -11.65 -0.36
N GLY A 377 1.15 -12.40 0.45
CA GLY A 377 1.03 -12.45 1.92
C GLY A 377 0.05 -13.53 2.40
N ASP A 378 -0.01 -13.72 3.72
CA ASP A 378 -0.87 -14.73 4.35
C ASP A 378 -2.32 -14.23 4.53
N LEU A 379 -3.00 -14.06 3.39
CA LEU A 379 -4.29 -13.38 3.32
C LEU A 379 -5.50 -14.31 3.55
N SER A 380 -6.45 -13.86 4.38
CA SER A 380 -7.75 -14.51 4.56
C SER A 380 -8.66 -14.33 3.33
N ASN A 381 -9.68 -15.18 3.20
CA ASN A 381 -10.67 -15.07 2.12
C ASN A 381 -11.47 -13.75 2.16
N ALA A 382 -11.60 -13.12 3.32
CA ALA A 382 -12.19 -11.78 3.46
C ALA A 382 -11.31 -10.70 2.80
N ILE A 383 -9.99 -10.78 2.97
CA ILE A 383 -9.05 -9.86 2.31
C ILE A 383 -8.95 -10.19 0.81
N LEU A 384 -8.86 -11.48 0.44
CA LEU A 384 -8.72 -11.90 -0.96
C LEU A 384 -9.93 -11.50 -1.83
N ILE A 385 -11.15 -11.58 -1.29
CA ILE A 385 -12.34 -11.15 -2.02
C ILE A 385 -12.42 -9.62 -2.14
N SER A 386 -11.94 -8.89 -1.13
CA SER A 386 -11.92 -7.42 -1.07
C SER A 386 -10.85 -6.81 -1.98
N LYS A 387 -9.59 -7.25 -1.88
CA LYS A 387 -8.46 -6.68 -2.64
C LYS A 387 -8.30 -7.28 -4.04
N TYR A 388 -8.61 -8.57 -4.25
CA TYR A 388 -8.26 -9.28 -5.51
C TYR A 388 -9.44 -9.89 -6.28
N GLY A 389 -10.62 -9.97 -5.65
CA GLY A 389 -11.83 -10.51 -6.26
C GLY A 389 -11.80 -12.02 -6.52
N PHE A 390 -11.11 -12.79 -5.66
CA PHE A 390 -11.15 -14.25 -5.66
C PHE A 390 -11.18 -14.82 -4.23
N THR A 391 -11.40 -16.13 -4.10
CA THR A 391 -11.31 -16.84 -2.82
C THR A 391 -10.61 -18.19 -3.02
N VAL A 392 -9.89 -18.65 -2.00
CA VAL A 392 -9.22 -19.94 -1.97
C VAL A 392 -10.01 -20.93 -1.11
N LYS A 393 -10.37 -22.06 -1.72
CA LYS A 393 -11.05 -23.15 -1.04
C LYS A 393 -10.18 -23.75 0.07
N SER A 394 -10.73 -23.75 1.29
CA SER A 394 -10.07 -24.20 2.52
C SER A 394 -8.70 -23.56 2.67
N ASN A 395 -8.73 -22.23 2.65
CA ASN A 395 -7.59 -21.36 2.87
C ASN A 395 -7.02 -21.59 4.28
N PRO A 396 -5.73 -21.92 4.44
CA PRO A 396 -5.10 -22.02 5.76
C PRO A 396 -4.99 -20.69 6.49
N ASN A 397 -5.13 -19.57 5.78
CA ASN A 397 -5.00 -18.22 6.31
C ASN A 397 -6.37 -17.60 6.67
N ASP A 398 -7.46 -18.38 6.61
CA ASP A 398 -8.76 -17.94 7.09
C ASP A 398 -8.80 -17.90 8.63
N THR A 399 -9.32 -16.79 9.15
CA THR A 399 -9.70 -16.61 10.55
C THR A 399 -11.23 -16.53 10.67
N VAL A 400 -11.74 -16.72 11.89
CA VAL A 400 -13.13 -16.39 12.26
C VAL A 400 -13.12 -15.56 13.54
N CYS A 401 -13.50 -14.30 13.44
CA CYS A 401 -13.63 -13.35 14.54
C CYS A 401 -14.89 -13.66 15.36
N LEU A 402 -14.77 -13.56 16.69
CA LEU A 402 -15.85 -13.74 17.65
C LEU A 402 -16.29 -12.41 18.29
N GLY A 403 -15.61 -11.30 18.00
CA GLY A 403 -15.82 -9.99 18.61
C GLY A 403 -17.29 -9.54 18.64
N ARG A 404 -18.03 -9.74 17.54
CA ARG A 404 -19.47 -9.43 17.47
C ARG A 404 -20.30 -10.12 18.55
N GLN A 405 -20.02 -11.40 18.86
CA GLN A 405 -20.73 -12.11 19.93
C GLN A 405 -20.24 -11.70 21.34
N ILE A 406 -19.09 -11.05 21.45
CA ILE A 406 -18.61 -10.45 22.70
C ILE A 406 -19.26 -9.09 22.94
N VAL A 407 -19.47 -8.28 21.89
CA VAL A 407 -20.31 -7.06 21.95
C VAL A 407 -21.75 -7.42 22.35
N GLU A 408 -22.37 -8.44 21.71
CA GLU A 408 -23.69 -8.96 22.11
C GLU A 408 -23.78 -9.41 23.58
N LEU A 409 -22.65 -9.72 24.23
CA LEU A 409 -22.59 -10.04 25.66
C LEU A 409 -22.38 -8.80 26.53
N ARG A 410 -21.56 -7.84 26.09
CA ARG A 410 -21.34 -6.55 26.75
C ARG A 410 -22.63 -5.70 26.80
N ASP A 411 -23.42 -5.77 25.74
CA ASP A 411 -24.74 -5.12 25.66
C ASP A 411 -25.86 -5.93 26.36
N GLY A 412 -25.50 -7.07 26.97
CA GLY A 412 -26.41 -7.97 27.66
C GLY A 412 -26.82 -7.51 29.06
N THR A 413 -27.73 -8.26 29.68
CA THR A 413 -28.24 -7.95 31.04
C THR A 413 -27.50 -8.68 32.17
N ASP A 414 -26.46 -9.46 31.87
CA ASP A 414 -25.67 -10.18 32.88
C ASP A 414 -24.54 -9.29 33.40
N GLY A 415 -24.81 -8.55 34.48
CA GLY A 415 -23.89 -7.58 35.04
C GLY A 415 -22.54 -8.13 35.52
N GLU A 416 -22.40 -9.44 35.77
CA GLU A 416 -21.09 -10.02 36.09
C GLU A 416 -20.29 -10.36 34.82
N ILE A 417 -20.95 -10.68 33.70
CA ILE A 417 -20.27 -10.78 32.39
C ILE A 417 -19.79 -9.40 31.94
N VAL A 418 -20.67 -8.39 31.96
CA VAL A 418 -20.35 -7.02 31.53
C VAL A 418 -19.14 -6.48 32.30
N LYS A 419 -19.18 -6.51 33.63
CA LYS A 419 -18.08 -6.11 34.52
C LYS A 419 -16.74 -6.82 34.27
N ARG A 420 -16.75 -8.05 33.76
CA ARG A 420 -15.54 -8.80 33.38
C ARG A 420 -15.03 -8.38 32.00
N LEU A 421 -15.92 -8.09 31.06
CA LEU A 421 -15.57 -7.53 29.75
C LEU A 421 -14.99 -6.11 29.89
N ASP A 422 -15.60 -5.27 30.73
CA ASP A 422 -15.10 -3.92 31.04
C ASP A 422 -13.68 -3.97 31.62
N TRP A 423 -13.43 -4.88 32.58
CA TRP A 423 -12.08 -5.09 33.13
C TRP A 423 -11.09 -5.64 32.09
N TRP A 424 -11.55 -6.48 31.16
CA TRP A 424 -10.71 -6.96 30.06
C TRP A 424 -10.28 -5.80 29.15
N SER A 425 -11.25 -4.98 28.71
CA SER A 425 -11.01 -3.78 27.88
C SER A 425 -10.05 -2.80 28.56
N GLN A 426 -10.25 -2.52 29.85
CA GLN A 426 -9.50 -1.50 30.59
C GLN A 426 -8.14 -1.98 31.15
N THR A 427 -7.87 -3.29 31.19
CA THR A 427 -6.69 -3.83 31.90
C THR A 427 -6.24 -5.18 31.36
N GLY A 428 -7.16 -6.14 31.19
CA GLY A 428 -6.81 -7.51 30.81
C GLY A 428 -6.13 -7.62 29.44
N PHE A 429 -6.54 -6.81 28.47
CA PHE A 429 -5.95 -6.80 27.12
C PHE A 429 -4.52 -6.27 27.13
N SER A 430 -4.25 -5.13 27.78
CA SER A 430 -2.91 -4.55 27.89
C SER A 430 -1.93 -5.50 28.57
N LEU A 431 -2.35 -6.17 29.66
CA LEU A 431 -1.55 -7.20 30.32
C LEU A 431 -1.25 -8.40 29.41
N LEU A 432 -2.16 -8.74 28.48
CA LEU A 432 -1.91 -9.78 27.48
C LEU A 432 -0.99 -9.31 26.34
N LYS A 433 -1.07 -8.04 25.92
CA LYS A 433 -0.14 -7.42 24.94
C LYS A 433 1.29 -7.42 25.50
N GLU A 434 1.48 -7.01 26.76
CA GLU A 434 2.76 -7.13 27.49
C GLU A 434 3.25 -8.59 27.55
N TYR A 435 2.39 -9.53 27.99
CA TYR A 435 2.75 -10.94 28.07
C TYR A 435 3.20 -11.52 26.73
N LYS A 436 2.52 -11.16 25.63
CA LYS A 436 2.87 -11.61 24.28
C LYS A 436 4.26 -11.09 23.88
N LYS A 437 4.52 -9.78 24.06
CA LYS A 437 5.82 -9.15 23.77
C LYS A 437 6.96 -9.84 24.53
N GLU A 438 6.77 -10.14 25.81
CA GLU A 438 7.78 -10.81 26.65
C GLU A 438 7.99 -12.31 26.40
N LYS A 439 7.06 -13.01 25.74
CA LYS A 439 7.12 -14.49 25.58
C LYS A 439 7.32 -14.98 24.15
N PHE A 440 6.92 -14.20 23.16
CA PHE A 440 6.98 -14.60 21.75
C PHE A 440 7.99 -13.79 20.93
N ASP A 441 8.72 -12.87 21.56
CA ASP A 441 9.72 -12.00 20.90
C ASP A 441 9.12 -11.28 19.67
N MET A 442 7.87 -10.84 19.83
CA MET A 442 7.18 -10.05 18.81
C MET A 442 7.84 -8.67 18.75
N GLN A 443 8.68 -8.50 17.73
CA GLN A 443 8.98 -7.17 17.20
C GLN A 443 7.66 -6.53 16.76
N GLU A 444 7.55 -5.21 16.92
CA GLU A 444 6.46 -4.47 16.29
C GLU A 444 6.71 -4.51 14.78
N ASP A 445 5.81 -5.13 14.03
CA ASP A 445 5.81 -5.05 12.57
C ASP A 445 5.43 -3.60 12.19
N GLU A 446 6.42 -2.75 11.97
CA GLU A 446 6.25 -1.37 11.47
C GLU A 446 5.54 -1.32 10.10
N SER A 447 5.37 -2.47 9.42
CA SER A 447 4.59 -2.63 8.19
C SER A 447 3.08 -2.85 8.40
N ALA A 448 2.63 -3.01 9.64
CA ALA A 448 1.22 -2.87 9.96
C ALA A 448 0.97 -1.37 10.22
N GLU A 449 0.53 -0.66 9.17
CA GLU A 449 -0.07 0.68 9.30
C GLU A 449 -1.21 0.59 10.35
N GLU A 450 -0.91 0.93 11.61
CA GLU A 450 -1.94 1.51 12.47
C GLU A 450 -2.30 2.83 11.78
N PRO A 451 -3.60 3.13 11.54
CA PRO A 451 -3.97 4.38 10.91
C PRO A 451 -3.43 5.54 11.75
N ASP A 452 -2.69 6.46 11.12
CA ASP A 452 -2.07 7.64 11.74
C ASP A 452 -3.14 8.61 12.27
N ASP A 453 -3.75 8.24 13.40
CA ASP A 453 -4.50 9.13 14.26
C ASP A 453 -3.75 9.28 15.58
N GLU A 454 -2.76 10.19 15.58
CA GLU A 454 -2.00 10.61 16.77
C GLU A 454 -2.89 11.14 17.92
N ASN A 455 -4.23 11.23 17.75
CA ASN A 455 -5.17 11.54 18.82
C ASN A 455 -5.84 10.32 19.48
N SER A 456 -5.64 9.10 18.98
CA SER A 456 -6.34 7.90 19.47
C SER A 456 -5.65 7.17 20.65
N VAL A 457 -5.28 7.91 21.70
CA VAL A 457 -4.93 7.31 23.00
C VAL A 457 -6.06 7.57 24.01
N THR A 458 -7.20 6.92 23.76
CA THR A 458 -8.34 6.90 24.70
C THR A 458 -8.75 5.47 25.05
N ALA A 459 -9.37 5.29 26.22
CA ALA A 459 -9.63 3.97 26.81
C ALA A 459 -10.81 3.20 26.17
N ASP A 460 -11.25 3.61 24.98
CA ASP A 460 -12.37 3.03 24.22
C ASP A 460 -11.88 2.28 22.95
N ASP A 461 -10.58 1.98 22.84
CA ASP A 461 -10.05 1.15 21.75
C ASP A 461 -10.56 -0.30 21.83
N ASP A 462 -11.60 -0.57 21.03
CA ASP A 462 -12.22 -1.88 20.87
C ASP A 462 -11.45 -2.82 19.90
N SER A 463 -10.23 -2.46 19.45
CA SER A 463 -9.35 -3.29 18.60
C SER A 463 -9.17 -4.73 19.12
N TRP A 464 -9.17 -4.89 20.45
CA TRP A 464 -9.07 -6.19 21.13
C TRP A 464 -10.16 -7.18 20.70
N LEU A 465 -11.32 -6.70 20.22
CA LEU A 465 -12.40 -7.54 19.72
C LEU A 465 -11.99 -8.37 18.49
N LEU A 466 -11.13 -7.84 17.61
CA LEU A 466 -10.63 -8.51 16.42
C LEU A 466 -9.59 -9.60 16.78
N ALA A 467 -8.85 -9.41 17.88
CA ALA A 467 -7.91 -10.41 18.40
C ALA A 467 -8.61 -11.68 18.93
N ILE A 468 -9.92 -11.65 19.18
CA ILE A 468 -10.72 -12.79 19.66
C ILE A 468 -11.14 -13.66 18.47
N SER A 469 -10.22 -14.47 17.97
CA SER A 469 -10.39 -15.18 16.71
C SER A 469 -10.11 -16.68 16.81
N ILE A 470 -10.50 -17.39 15.74
CA ILE A 470 -10.19 -18.80 15.50
C ILE A 470 -9.46 -18.89 14.17
N ALA A 471 -8.17 -19.21 14.17
CA ALA A 471 -7.43 -19.49 12.94
C ALA A 471 -7.80 -20.86 12.36
N TYR A 472 -7.75 -21.00 11.04
CA TYR A 472 -7.91 -22.29 10.39
C TYR A 472 -6.84 -23.29 10.91
N PRO A 473 -7.21 -24.55 11.21
CA PRO A 473 -8.52 -25.16 11.01
C PRO A 473 -9.49 -25.06 12.20
N ARG A 474 -9.05 -24.62 13.39
CA ARG A 474 -9.83 -24.55 14.65
C ARG A 474 -9.08 -23.88 15.83
N ASP A 475 -7.98 -23.21 15.56
CA ASP A 475 -7.00 -22.87 16.60
C ASP A 475 -7.35 -21.50 17.18
N LEU A 476 -7.90 -21.51 18.39
CA LEU A 476 -8.33 -20.32 19.13
C LEU A 476 -7.13 -19.44 19.47
N SER A 477 -7.28 -18.13 19.28
CA SER A 477 -6.29 -17.14 19.73
C SER A 477 -6.09 -17.21 21.26
N LEU A 478 -4.92 -16.77 21.72
CA LEU A 478 -4.63 -16.71 23.15
C LEU A 478 -5.62 -15.79 23.88
N ASP A 479 -6.07 -14.73 23.21
CA ASP A 479 -7.07 -13.76 23.64
C ASP A 479 -8.42 -14.44 23.85
N ALA A 480 -8.89 -15.23 22.87
CA ALA A 480 -10.12 -16.01 22.99
C ALA A 480 -10.05 -17.06 24.13
N LEU A 481 -8.90 -17.71 24.31
CA LEU A 481 -8.68 -18.65 25.42
C LEU A 481 -8.67 -17.95 26.78
N CYS A 482 -8.05 -16.77 26.90
CA CYS A 482 -8.03 -15.98 28.12
C CYS A 482 -9.41 -15.43 28.46
N LEU A 483 -10.14 -14.89 27.48
CA LEU A 483 -11.49 -14.41 27.67
C LEU A 483 -12.45 -15.55 28.06
N GLY A 484 -12.32 -16.72 27.44
CA GLY A 484 -13.07 -17.92 27.82
C GLY A 484 -12.81 -18.38 29.26
N LYS A 485 -11.57 -18.26 29.75
CA LYS A 485 -11.23 -18.49 31.18
C LYS A 485 -11.84 -17.43 32.08
N LEU A 486 -11.70 -16.14 31.73
CA LEU A 486 -12.19 -15.00 32.50
C LEU A 486 -13.71 -15.06 32.73
N LEU A 487 -14.47 -15.32 31.66
CA LEU A 487 -15.94 -15.33 31.71
C LEU A 487 -16.49 -16.59 32.39
N ALA A 488 -15.71 -17.67 32.48
CA ALA A 488 -16.06 -18.89 33.20
C ALA A 488 -15.59 -18.93 34.67
N ALA A 489 -14.72 -18.01 35.08
CA ALA A 489 -14.14 -17.95 36.43
C ALA A 489 -15.21 -17.77 37.53
N SER A 490 -14.93 -18.23 38.74
CA SER A 490 -15.69 -17.82 39.93
C SER A 490 -15.35 -16.38 40.32
N ASP A 491 -16.24 -15.73 41.07
CA ASP A 491 -16.01 -14.34 41.51
C ASP A 491 -14.76 -14.21 42.41
N VAL A 492 -14.38 -15.28 43.11
CA VAL A 492 -13.15 -15.35 43.92
C VAL A 492 -11.90 -15.42 43.05
N GLU A 493 -11.97 -16.08 41.89
CA GLU A 493 -10.88 -16.13 40.91
C GLU A 493 -10.77 -14.78 40.17
N PHE A 494 -11.91 -14.22 39.74
CA PHE A 494 -11.93 -12.89 39.13
C PHE A 494 -11.41 -11.80 40.08
N GLN A 495 -11.87 -11.77 41.34
CA GLN A 495 -11.37 -10.81 42.34
C GLN A 495 -9.86 -10.94 42.62
N LYS A 496 -9.26 -12.13 42.48
CA LYS A 496 -7.80 -12.31 42.59
C LYS A 496 -7.06 -11.78 41.37
N LEU A 497 -7.64 -11.96 40.19
CA LEU A 497 -7.07 -11.50 38.91
C LEU A 497 -7.19 -9.98 38.74
N SER A 498 -8.32 -9.41 39.16
CA SER A 498 -8.61 -7.97 39.11
C SER A 498 -8.09 -7.20 40.34
N ALA A 499 -7.48 -7.87 41.31
CA ALA A 499 -6.80 -7.20 42.43
C ALA A 499 -5.53 -6.51 41.92
N SER A 500 -5.24 -5.33 42.47
CA SER A 500 -4.21 -4.44 41.94
C SER A 500 -2.82 -5.08 41.86
N ASN A 501 -2.22 -4.93 40.67
CA ASN A 501 -0.78 -5.08 40.39
C ASN A 501 -0.16 -6.47 40.64
N ASN A 502 -0.85 -7.54 40.24
CA ASN A 502 -0.31 -8.90 40.30
C ASN A 502 -0.06 -9.51 38.90
N LYS A 503 0.94 -8.96 38.18
CA LYS A 503 1.44 -9.48 36.90
C LYS A 503 1.72 -10.99 36.96
N GLN A 504 2.28 -11.48 38.06
CA GLN A 504 2.55 -12.91 38.26
C GLN A 504 1.27 -13.77 38.32
N ALA A 505 0.18 -13.26 38.91
CA ALA A 505 -1.12 -13.95 38.85
C ALA A 505 -1.72 -13.93 37.45
N PHE A 506 -1.55 -12.84 36.69
CA PHE A 506 -1.99 -12.79 35.29
C PHE A 506 -1.18 -13.75 34.41
N GLU A 507 0.16 -13.78 34.53
CA GLU A 507 1.02 -14.76 33.85
C GLU A 507 0.62 -16.22 34.16
N THR A 508 0.30 -16.50 35.44
CA THR A 508 -0.20 -17.81 35.87
C THR A 508 -1.54 -18.13 35.21
N PHE A 509 -2.49 -17.19 35.25
CA PHE A 509 -3.79 -17.29 34.59
C PHE A 509 -3.67 -17.52 33.08
N VAL A 510 -2.76 -16.83 32.37
CA VAL A 510 -2.52 -17.03 30.94
C VAL A 510 -1.97 -18.44 30.67
N GLY A 511 -0.99 -18.89 31.46
CA GLY A 511 -0.38 -20.22 31.33
C GLY A 511 -1.27 -21.40 31.72
N GLU A 512 -2.33 -21.17 32.50
CA GLU A 512 -3.31 -22.20 32.87
C GLU A 512 -4.14 -22.66 31.67
N LYS A 513 -4.36 -23.98 31.58
CA LYS A 513 -5.23 -24.59 30.56
C LYS A 513 -6.69 -24.25 30.84
N ILE A 514 -7.43 -23.91 29.79
CA ILE A 514 -8.88 -23.67 29.87
C ILE A 514 -9.62 -24.90 30.41
N ASP A 515 -10.51 -24.67 31.37
CA ASP A 515 -11.27 -25.71 32.06
C ASP A 515 -12.53 -26.13 31.26
N SER A 516 -13.30 -27.07 31.81
CA SER A 516 -14.57 -27.50 31.20
C SER A 516 -15.62 -26.40 31.08
N LYS A 517 -15.65 -25.42 31.99
CA LYS A 517 -16.62 -24.32 31.93
C LYS A 517 -16.24 -23.32 30.83
N GLY A 518 -14.98 -22.92 30.76
CA GLY A 518 -14.46 -22.04 29.70
C GLY A 518 -14.59 -22.68 28.31
N LYS A 519 -14.32 -23.99 28.19
CA LYS A 519 -14.60 -24.75 26.96
C LYS A 519 -16.08 -24.70 26.57
N ALA A 520 -16.98 -24.95 27.52
CA ALA A 520 -18.43 -24.92 27.27
C ALA A 520 -18.91 -23.50 26.89
N PHE A 521 -18.37 -22.47 27.53
CA PHE A 521 -18.64 -21.07 27.23
C PHE A 521 -18.22 -20.72 25.79
N LEU A 522 -16.95 -20.94 25.42
CA LEU A 522 -16.44 -20.68 24.07
C LEU A 522 -17.19 -21.51 23.01
N SER A 523 -17.56 -22.76 23.32
CA SER A 523 -18.39 -23.57 22.43
C SER A 523 -19.77 -22.93 22.19
N GLY A 524 -20.36 -22.31 23.22
CA GLY A 524 -21.61 -21.54 23.10
C GLY A 524 -21.44 -20.30 22.21
N ILE A 525 -20.32 -19.57 22.33
CA ILE A 525 -19.99 -18.42 21.46
C ILE A 525 -19.82 -18.87 20.01
N CYS A 526 -19.07 -19.95 19.76
CA CYS A 526 -18.92 -20.53 18.42
C CYS A 526 -20.27 -20.97 17.83
N GLN A 527 -21.18 -21.50 18.64
CA GLN A 527 -22.53 -21.89 18.20
C GLN A 527 -23.41 -20.68 17.86
N LYS A 528 -23.30 -19.56 18.60
CA LYS A 528 -23.93 -18.28 18.24
C LYS A 528 -23.38 -17.74 16.91
N ARG A 529 -22.05 -17.62 16.79
CA ARG A 529 -21.33 -17.18 15.58
C ARG A 529 -21.68 -18.02 14.34
N LEU A 530 -21.85 -19.34 14.51
CA LEU A 530 -22.29 -20.23 13.43
C LEU A 530 -23.77 -20.03 13.05
N SER A 531 -24.62 -19.64 14.02
CA SER A 531 -26.06 -19.44 13.80
C SER A 531 -26.38 -18.10 13.12
N SER A 532 -25.50 -17.09 13.27
CA SER A 532 -25.61 -15.77 12.63
C SER A 532 -25.23 -15.75 11.15
N LEU A 533 -24.61 -16.82 10.63
CA LEU A 533 -24.27 -16.97 9.21
C LEU A 533 -25.53 -17.26 8.36
N GLU A 534 -26.37 -16.24 8.15
CA GLU A 534 -27.65 -16.35 7.42
C GLU A 534 -27.48 -16.90 5.99
N GLY A 535 -26.38 -16.57 5.32
CA GLY A 535 -26.05 -17.08 3.99
C GLY A 535 -26.07 -18.61 3.86
N LEU A 536 -25.78 -19.35 4.95
CA LEU A 536 -25.84 -20.82 5.01
C LEU A 536 -27.25 -21.39 4.78
N LYS A 537 -28.29 -20.61 5.09
CA LYS A 537 -29.71 -21.01 4.98
C LYS A 537 -30.25 -20.76 3.55
N SER A 538 -29.48 -20.09 2.69
CA SER A 538 -29.92 -19.64 1.37
C SER A 538 -30.11 -20.79 0.35
N PRO A 539 -31.00 -20.60 -0.65
CA PRO A 539 -31.07 -21.48 -1.81
C PRO A 539 -29.76 -21.54 -2.60
N VAL A 540 -29.00 -20.43 -2.62
CA VAL A 540 -27.71 -20.30 -3.32
C VAL A 540 -26.67 -21.25 -2.70
N TYR A 541 -26.50 -21.20 -1.38
CA TYR A 541 -25.61 -22.12 -0.66
C TYR A 541 -26.05 -23.58 -0.82
N SER A 542 -27.37 -23.82 -0.83
CA SER A 542 -27.93 -25.16 -1.10
C SER A 542 -27.63 -25.68 -2.52
N GLN A 543 -27.47 -24.82 -3.52
CA GLN A 543 -27.03 -25.20 -4.87
C GLN A 543 -25.51 -25.43 -4.92
N PHE A 544 -24.73 -24.57 -4.25
CA PHE A 544 -23.27 -24.72 -4.14
C PHE A 544 -22.87 -26.07 -3.53
N VAL A 545 -23.48 -26.46 -2.41
CA VAL A 545 -23.23 -27.75 -1.75
C VAL A 545 -23.56 -28.95 -2.66
N LYS A 546 -24.50 -28.80 -3.60
CA LYS A 546 -24.87 -29.82 -4.59
C LYS A 546 -24.00 -29.80 -5.85
N GLY A 547 -23.07 -28.86 -6.00
CA GLY A 547 -22.32 -28.65 -7.25
C GLY A 547 -23.19 -28.15 -8.41
N GLN A 548 -24.30 -27.48 -8.10
CA GLN A 548 -25.31 -26.98 -9.06
C GLN A 548 -25.28 -25.46 -9.24
N LEU A 549 -24.44 -24.76 -8.48
CA LEU A 549 -24.18 -23.34 -8.70
C LEU A 549 -23.25 -23.18 -9.91
N HIS A 550 -23.44 -22.13 -10.70
CA HIS A 550 -22.59 -21.80 -11.86
C HIS A 550 -22.15 -20.32 -11.91
N ASP A 551 -22.80 -19.45 -11.13
CA ASP A 551 -22.39 -18.05 -11.01
C ASP A 551 -21.09 -17.94 -10.19
N TRP A 552 -20.10 -17.22 -10.72
CA TRP A 552 -18.76 -17.14 -10.15
C TRP A 552 -18.72 -16.33 -8.85
N ARG A 553 -19.47 -15.23 -8.77
CA ARG A 553 -19.54 -14.36 -7.58
C ARG A 553 -20.19 -15.11 -6.43
N LYS A 554 -21.33 -15.75 -6.69
CA LYS A 554 -22.05 -16.56 -5.70
C LYS A 554 -21.23 -17.76 -5.23
N HIS A 555 -20.32 -18.31 -6.07
CA HIS A 555 -19.37 -19.33 -5.62
C HIS A 555 -18.38 -18.80 -4.57
N MET A 556 -17.83 -17.60 -4.73
CA MET A 556 -16.87 -17.03 -3.78
C MET A 556 -17.50 -16.79 -2.42
N ILE A 557 -18.70 -16.19 -2.43
CA ILE A 557 -19.55 -16.00 -1.24
C ILE A 557 -19.79 -17.35 -0.53
N CYS A 558 -20.18 -18.38 -1.28
CA CYS A 558 -20.41 -19.70 -0.72
C CYS A 558 -19.13 -20.41 -0.26
N ASN A 559 -17.95 -20.03 -0.76
CA ASN A 559 -16.67 -20.54 -0.29
C ASN A 559 -16.34 -19.99 1.10
N ILE A 560 -16.41 -18.66 1.30
CA ILE A 560 -16.28 -18.00 2.62
C ILE A 560 -17.22 -18.65 3.64
N LEU A 561 -18.52 -18.67 3.35
CA LEU A 561 -19.55 -19.27 4.21
C LEU A 561 -19.24 -20.73 4.59
N LYS A 562 -18.64 -21.50 3.68
CA LYS A 562 -18.30 -22.90 3.92
C LYS A 562 -17.04 -23.07 4.75
N ASP A 563 -16.00 -22.27 4.50
CA ASP A 563 -14.73 -22.41 5.20
C ASP A 563 -14.85 -21.88 6.65
N GLU A 564 -15.51 -20.73 6.88
CA GLU A 564 -15.88 -20.24 8.23
C GLU A 564 -16.71 -21.26 9.00
N LYS A 565 -17.77 -21.79 8.38
CA LYS A 565 -18.59 -22.87 8.94
C LYS A 565 -17.72 -24.06 9.36
N SER A 566 -16.76 -24.46 8.53
CA SER A 566 -15.88 -25.60 8.84
C SER A 566 -14.98 -25.31 10.04
N ILE A 567 -14.45 -24.09 10.16
CA ILE A 567 -13.63 -23.66 11.30
C ILE A 567 -14.47 -23.71 12.58
N LEU A 568 -15.68 -23.14 12.57
CA LEU A 568 -16.60 -23.15 13.71
C LEU A 568 -17.03 -24.57 14.11
N GLU A 569 -17.46 -25.42 13.16
CA GLU A 569 -17.86 -26.81 13.45
C GLU A 569 -16.70 -27.65 14.02
N LYS A 570 -15.47 -27.48 13.51
CA LYS A 570 -14.26 -28.15 14.03
C LYS A 570 -13.92 -27.67 15.44
N THR A 571 -14.07 -26.37 15.72
CA THR A 571 -13.78 -25.76 17.02
C THR A 571 -14.78 -26.19 18.09
N ILE A 572 -16.09 -26.13 17.79
CA ILE A 572 -17.16 -26.65 18.65
C ILE A 572 -16.90 -28.11 19.02
N LYS A 573 -16.55 -28.95 18.02
CA LYS A 573 -16.22 -30.36 18.25
C LYS A 573 -14.97 -30.55 19.11
N HIS A 574 -13.96 -29.69 18.97
CA HIS A 574 -12.72 -29.76 19.76
C HIS A 574 -12.94 -29.32 21.22
N LEU A 575 -13.74 -28.27 21.45
CA LEU A 575 -14.10 -27.80 22.79
C LEU A 575 -15.03 -28.78 23.52
N SER A 576 -15.83 -29.55 22.77
CA SER A 576 -16.71 -30.61 23.30
C SER A 576 -15.99 -31.93 23.63
N ALA A 577 -14.67 -32.02 23.42
CA ALA A 577 -13.82 -33.19 23.66
C ALA A 577 -12.84 -32.96 24.82
#